data_AF-A0A8J8SYY4-F1
#
_entry.id   AF-A0A8J8SYY4-F1
#
_cell.length_a   1.000
_cell.length_b   1.000
_cell.length_c   1.000
_cell.angle_alpha   90.00
_cell.angle_beta   90.00
_cell.angle_gamma   90.00
#
_symmetry.space_group_name_H-M   'P 1'
#
loop_
_entity.id
_entity.type
_entity.pdbx_description
1 polymer ?
#
loop_
_entity_poly.entity_id
_entity_poly.type
_entity_poly.pdbx_seq_one_letter_code
_entity_poly.pdbx_strand_id
1 'polypeptide(L)'
;MNPKGFKPTITSNFAKPQREIDFVNHEVLLHRSPKTFKEKEWVSFRVDPFLSKPEIQQYLMKLYNLNVQTVNTAVKQGKILRNMDTGKHWRKEDWKKAMVKLDFAVDPDLQKMQ
;
A
#
# COMPACT_ATOMS: atom_id res chain seq x y z
N MET A 1 14.13 -6.28 37.55
CA MET A 1 14.93 -5.50 38.52
C MET A 1 16.00 -4.78 37.72
N ASN A 2 16.04 -3.44 37.74
CA ASN A 2 17.05 -2.71 36.98
C ASN A 2 18.37 -2.74 37.73
N PRO A 3 19.51 -3.01 37.07
CA PRO A 3 20.80 -2.96 37.74
C PRO A 3 21.03 -1.55 38.27
N LYS A 4 21.19 -1.43 39.60
CA LYS A 4 21.45 -0.17 40.33
C LYS A 4 20.37 0.93 40.16
N GLY A 5 19.15 0.57 39.76
CA GLY A 5 18.03 1.51 39.62
C GLY A 5 18.08 2.43 38.39
N PHE A 6 19.13 2.35 37.56
CA PHE A 6 19.21 3.09 36.30
C PHE A 6 18.38 2.39 35.22
N LYS A 7 17.56 3.15 34.49
CA LYS A 7 16.90 2.66 33.27
C LYS A 7 17.88 2.82 32.11
N PRO A 8 18.20 1.77 31.34
CA PRO A 8 18.95 1.94 30.11
C PRO A 8 18.09 2.74 29.13
N THR A 9 18.36 4.04 29.00
CA THR A 9 17.75 4.87 27.97
C THR A 9 18.42 4.51 26.66
N ILE A 10 17.72 3.82 25.78
CA ILE A 10 18.20 3.48 24.43
C ILE A 10 18.31 4.81 23.66
N THR A 11 19.50 5.40 23.64
CA THR A 11 19.83 6.63 22.91
C THR A 11 20.34 6.34 21.48
N SER A 12 20.93 7.33 20.83
CA SER A 12 20.55 7.83 19.50
C SER A 12 20.79 6.94 18.28
N ASN A 13 21.50 5.81 18.36
CA ASN A 13 21.88 5.02 17.17
C ASN A 13 21.97 3.49 17.39
N PHE A 14 21.38 2.94 18.46
CA PHE A 14 21.31 1.48 18.60
C PHE A 14 20.36 0.87 17.55
N ALA A 15 20.64 -0.39 17.15
CA ALA A 15 19.75 -1.14 16.26
C ALA A 15 18.36 -1.24 16.90
N LYS A 16 17.35 -0.71 16.21
CA LYS A 16 15.98 -0.75 16.68
C LYS A 16 15.47 -2.19 16.58
N PRO A 17 14.73 -2.69 17.58
CA PRO A 17 14.04 -3.97 17.43
C PRO A 17 13.06 -3.88 16.26
N GLN A 18 12.85 -5.01 15.58
CA GLN A 18 11.91 -5.06 14.47
C GLN A 18 10.48 -4.83 14.99
N ARG A 19 9.70 -4.04 14.25
CA ARG A 19 8.30 -3.81 14.59
C ARG A 19 7.46 -5.00 14.16
N GLU A 20 6.87 -5.69 15.12
CA GLU A 20 5.87 -6.74 14.90
C GLU A 20 4.47 -6.10 14.98
N ILE A 21 3.60 -6.47 14.04
CA ILE A 21 2.23 -5.96 13.95
C ILE A 21 1.30 -7.17 13.93
N ASP A 22 0.57 -7.37 15.03
CA ASP A 22 -0.35 -8.51 15.17
C ASP A 22 -1.67 -8.28 14.43
N PHE A 23 -2.19 -7.05 14.52
CA PHE A 23 -3.48 -6.68 13.92
C PHE A 23 -3.30 -5.51 12.96
N VAL A 24 -3.61 -5.77 11.68
CA VAL A 24 -3.47 -4.79 10.61
C VAL A 24 -4.82 -4.16 10.29
N ASN A 25 -4.86 -2.83 10.12
CA ASN A 25 -6.06 -2.06 9.76
C ASN A 25 -5.87 -1.28 8.45
N HIS A 26 -5.22 -1.91 7.46
CA HIS A 26 -4.93 -1.29 6.18
C HIS A 26 -5.99 -1.64 5.15
N GLU A 27 -6.39 -0.66 4.34
CA GLU A 27 -7.29 -0.89 3.23
C GLU A 27 -6.50 -1.22 1.95
N VAL A 28 -6.78 -2.38 1.37
CA VAL A 28 -6.21 -2.83 0.09
C VAL A 28 -7.34 -3.27 -0.82
N LEU A 29 -7.58 -2.50 -1.87
CA LEU A 29 -8.66 -2.72 -2.83
C LEU A 29 -8.07 -3.08 -4.19
N LEU A 30 -8.60 -4.10 -4.86
CA LEU A 30 -8.26 -4.38 -6.24
C LEU A 30 -8.78 -3.24 -7.14
N HIS A 31 -7.90 -2.68 -7.96
CA HIS A 31 -8.19 -1.53 -8.82
C HIS A 31 -8.07 -1.91 -10.29
N ARG A 32 -9.21 -2.10 -10.94
CA ARG A 32 -9.28 -2.34 -12.39
C ARG A 32 -8.97 -1.05 -13.13
N SER A 33 -7.91 -1.07 -13.92
CA SER A 33 -7.43 0.11 -14.64
C SER A 33 -7.72 -0.03 -16.13
N PRO A 34 -8.16 1.03 -16.83
CA PRO A 34 -8.31 0.97 -18.29
C PRO A 34 -6.96 0.88 -19.01
N LYS A 35 -5.85 1.12 -18.30
CA LYS A 35 -4.51 0.99 -18.86
C LYS A 35 -4.16 -0.49 -19.01
N THR A 36 -4.00 -0.93 -20.26
CA THR A 36 -3.54 -2.29 -20.57
C THR A 36 -2.09 -2.48 -20.14
N PHE A 37 -1.83 -3.49 -19.31
CA PHE A 37 -0.48 -4.01 -19.11
C PHE A 37 -0.12 -4.89 -20.32
N LYS A 38 1.09 -4.76 -20.85
CA LYS A 38 1.57 -5.65 -21.92
C LYS A 38 1.70 -7.09 -21.42
N GLU A 39 2.09 -7.22 -20.17
CA GLU A 39 2.30 -8.48 -19.46
C GLU A 39 1.04 -8.86 -18.67
N LYS A 40 0.64 -10.13 -18.75
CA LYS A 40 -0.58 -10.64 -18.12
C LYS A 40 -0.42 -10.90 -16.61
N GLU A 41 0.80 -10.82 -16.06
CA GLU A 41 1.04 -11.07 -14.64
C GLU A 41 0.79 -9.85 -13.74
N TRP A 42 0.50 -8.68 -14.32
CA TRP A 42 0.38 -7.44 -13.55
C TRP A 42 -1.03 -7.20 -13.03
N VAL A 43 -1.11 -6.81 -11.75
CA VAL A 43 -2.36 -6.42 -11.08
C VAL A 43 -2.19 -5.07 -10.41
N SER A 44 -3.25 -4.28 -10.37
CA SER A 44 -3.27 -2.99 -9.69
C SER A 44 -4.13 -3.03 -8.44
N PHE A 45 -3.64 -2.41 -7.37
CA PHE A 45 -4.35 -2.21 -6.11
C PHE A 45 -4.37 -0.72 -5.75
N ARG A 46 -5.44 -0.30 -5.09
CA ARG A 46 -5.50 0.95 -4.32
C ARG A 46 -5.18 0.59 -2.87
N VAL A 47 -4.18 1.26 -2.32
CA VAL A 47 -3.64 1.01 -0.98
C VAL A 47 -3.49 2.32 -0.22
N ASP A 48 -3.35 2.22 1.09
CA ASP A 48 -3.09 3.37 1.96
C ASP A 48 -1.82 4.15 1.55
N PRO A 49 -1.86 5.50 1.58
CA PRO A 49 -0.72 6.34 1.26
C PRO A 49 0.52 6.12 2.15
N PHE A 50 0.35 5.56 3.34
CA PHE A 50 1.44 5.37 4.31
C PHE A 50 2.23 4.09 4.09
N LEU A 51 1.65 3.09 3.40
CA LEU A 51 2.27 1.78 3.20
C LEU A 51 3.50 1.84 2.27
N SER A 52 4.63 1.30 2.73
CA SER A 52 5.83 1.16 1.93
C SER A 52 5.79 -0.07 1.02
N LYS A 53 6.66 -0.12 0.00
CA LYS A 53 6.76 -1.27 -0.93
C LYS A 53 6.96 -2.62 -0.22
N PRO A 54 7.91 -2.78 0.73
CA PRO A 54 8.10 -4.06 1.41
C PRO A 54 6.91 -4.43 2.30
N GLU A 55 6.22 -3.45 2.92
CA GLU A 55 5.01 -3.72 3.70
C GLU A 55 3.87 -4.22 2.82
N ILE A 56 3.66 -3.62 1.65
CA ILE A 56 2.64 -4.08 0.68
C ILE A 56 2.95 -5.51 0.22
N GLN A 57 4.22 -5.81 -0.06
CA GLN A 57 4.63 -7.15 -0.46
C GLN A 57 4.36 -8.16 0.66
N GLN A 58 4.78 -7.87 1.89
CA GLN A 58 4.53 -8.75 3.05
C GLN A 58 3.04 -8.92 3.33
N TYR A 59 2.24 -7.86 3.20
CA TYR A 59 0.79 -7.89 3.39
C TYR A 59 0.13 -8.87 2.41
N LEU A 60 0.44 -8.74 1.11
CA LEU A 60 -0.13 -9.61 0.08
C LEU A 60 0.35 -11.07 0.20
N MET A 61 1.62 -11.28 0.54
CA MET A 61 2.18 -12.62 0.72
C MET A 61 1.62 -13.32 1.96
N LYS A 62 1.51 -12.62 3.10
CA LYS A 62 1.09 -13.24 4.37
C LYS A 62 -0.43 -13.41 4.51
N LEU A 63 -1.22 -12.44 4.05
CA LEU A 63 -2.68 -12.49 4.20
C LEU A 63 -3.37 -13.24 3.06
N TYR A 64 -2.88 -13.11 1.84
CA TYR A 64 -3.51 -13.69 0.65
C TYR A 64 -2.71 -14.83 0.02
N ASN A 65 -1.55 -15.19 0.58
CA ASN A 65 -0.66 -16.22 0.04
C ASN A 65 -0.30 -16.01 -1.45
N LEU A 66 -0.20 -14.75 -1.88
CA LEU A 66 0.19 -14.41 -3.25
C LEU A 66 1.71 -14.40 -3.40
N ASN A 67 2.23 -15.02 -4.45
CA ASN A 67 3.65 -14.96 -4.76
C ASN A 67 3.97 -13.68 -5.54
N VAL A 68 4.44 -12.67 -4.82
CA VAL A 68 4.73 -11.34 -5.36
C VAL A 68 6.21 -11.23 -5.76
N GLN A 69 6.47 -11.02 -7.06
CA GLN A 69 7.83 -10.84 -7.56
C GLN A 69 8.32 -9.40 -7.36
N THR A 70 7.52 -8.43 -7.82
CA THR A 70 7.90 -7.01 -7.85
C THR A 70 6.72 -6.13 -7.52
N VAL A 71 6.96 -5.05 -6.76
CA VAL A 71 5.96 -4.04 -6.41
C VAL A 71 6.41 -2.65 -6.87
N ASN A 72 5.60 -2.04 -7.72
CA ASN A 72 5.73 -0.65 -8.16
C ASN A 72 4.60 0.19 -7.55
N THR A 73 4.93 1.37 -7.04
CA THR A 73 3.95 2.23 -6.36
C THR A 73 3.94 3.63 -6.96
N ALA A 74 2.78 4.26 -7.02
CA ALA A 74 2.62 5.66 -7.39
C ALA A 74 1.58 6.32 -6.50
N VAL A 75 1.91 7.46 -5.88
CA VAL A 75 0.95 8.28 -5.13
C VAL A 75 0.10 9.07 -6.12
N LYS A 76 -1.21 8.99 -6.00
CA LYS A 76 -2.20 9.71 -6.79
C LYS A 76 -2.78 10.84 -5.97
N GLN A 77 -2.51 12.06 -6.42
CA GLN A 77 -3.05 13.28 -5.83
C GLN A 77 -4.55 13.37 -6.14
N GLY A 78 -5.36 13.61 -5.12
CA GLY A 78 -6.79 13.79 -5.24
C GLY A 78 -7.15 15.05 -6.04
N LYS A 79 -8.21 14.95 -6.83
CA LYS A 79 -8.68 16.06 -7.67
C LYS A 79 -9.27 17.18 -6.80
N ILE A 80 -8.93 18.42 -7.11
CA ILE A 80 -9.58 19.60 -6.55
C ILE A 80 -10.91 19.79 -7.29
N LEU A 81 -11.99 19.89 -6.51
CA LEU A 81 -13.35 20.09 -6.96
C LEU A 81 -13.91 21.37 -6.36
N ARG A 82 -14.97 21.89 -6.97
CA ARG A 82 -15.73 23.03 -6.46
C ARG A 82 -17.09 22.54 -6.00
N ASN A 83 -17.49 22.90 -4.79
CA ASN A 83 -18.85 22.75 -4.32
C ASN A 83 -19.71 23.83 -5.00
N MET A 84 -20.74 23.42 -5.74
CA MET A 84 -21.57 24.34 -6.53
C MET A 84 -22.46 25.22 -5.66
N ASP A 85 -22.94 24.71 -4.52
CA ASP A 85 -23.87 25.42 -3.63
C ASP A 85 -23.16 26.49 -2.80
N THR A 86 -21.94 26.20 -2.33
CA THR A 86 -21.17 27.11 -1.46
C THR A 86 -20.07 27.86 -2.21
N GLY A 87 -19.80 27.50 -3.46
CA GLY A 87 -18.71 28.03 -4.27
C GLY A 87 -17.30 27.66 -3.80
N LYS A 88 -17.15 26.97 -2.66
CA LYS A 88 -15.86 26.62 -2.05
C LYS A 88 -15.17 25.47 -2.76
N HIS A 89 -13.85 25.52 -2.84
CA HIS A 89 -13.04 24.41 -3.35
C HIS A 89 -12.76 23.39 -2.24
N TRP A 90 -12.78 22.12 -2.58
CA TRP A 90 -12.39 21.02 -1.72
C TRP A 90 -11.59 20.00 -2.52
N ARG A 91 -10.80 19.16 -1.86
CA ARG A 91 -9.93 18.19 -2.52
C ARG A 91 -10.33 16.79 -2.13
N LYS A 92 -10.40 15.88 -3.11
CA LYS A 92 -10.55 14.45 -2.82
C LYS A 92 -9.34 13.91 -2.08
N GLU A 93 -9.53 12.84 -1.33
CA GLU A 93 -8.43 12.18 -0.64
C GLU A 93 -7.39 11.63 -1.61
N ASP A 94 -6.13 11.78 -1.23
CA ASP A 94 -4.99 11.18 -1.92
C ASP A 94 -4.99 9.67 -1.67
N TRP A 95 -4.52 8.90 -2.65
CA TRP A 95 -4.42 7.45 -2.50
C TRP A 95 -3.17 6.93 -3.18
N LYS A 96 -2.71 5.74 -2.80
CA LYS A 96 -1.54 5.12 -3.43
C LYS A 96 -1.98 3.98 -4.33
N LYS A 97 -1.49 3.99 -5.56
CA LYS A 97 -1.65 2.88 -6.50
C LYS A 97 -0.44 1.96 -6.37
N ALA A 98 -0.68 0.69 -6.06
CA ALA A 98 0.33 -0.36 -6.15
C ALA A 98 0.09 -1.18 -7.44
N MET A 99 1.14 -1.45 -8.18
CA MET A 99 1.18 -2.30 -9.37
C MET A 99 2.10 -3.46 -9.02
N VAL A 100 1.55 -4.66 -9.00
CA VAL A 100 2.18 -5.86 -8.47
C VAL A 100 2.35 -6.85 -9.61
N LYS A 101 3.56 -7.38 -9.76
CA LYS A 101 3.85 -8.47 -10.68
C LYS A 101 3.77 -9.79 -9.91
N LEU A 102 2.87 -10.67 -10.34
CA LEU A 102 2.72 -12.02 -9.82
C LEU A 102 3.54 -13.00 -10.66
N ASP A 103 3.60 -14.26 -10.20
CA ASP A 103 4.22 -15.36 -10.92
C ASP A 103 3.28 -16.06 -11.92
N PHE A 104 1.97 -15.86 -11.79
CA PHE A 104 0.96 -16.40 -12.70
C PHE A 104 0.24 -15.32 -13.50
N ALA A 105 -0.36 -15.73 -14.63
CA ALA A 105 -1.17 -14.86 -15.46
C ALA A 105 -2.53 -14.57 -14.79
N VAL A 106 -2.88 -13.29 -14.70
CA VAL A 106 -4.11 -12.86 -14.06
C VAL A 106 -5.24 -12.77 -15.09
N ASP A 107 -6.45 -13.10 -14.65
CA ASP A 107 -7.66 -12.94 -15.43
C ASP A 107 -7.82 -11.47 -15.91
N PRO A 108 -8.02 -11.22 -17.22
CA PRO A 108 -8.29 -9.90 -17.76
C PRO A 108 -9.40 -9.12 -17.05
N ASP A 109 -10.43 -9.80 -16.53
CA ASP A 109 -11.56 -9.16 -15.84
C ASP A 109 -11.16 -8.53 -14.49
N LEU A 110 -10.07 -9.00 -13.90
CA LEU A 110 -9.48 -8.43 -12.69
C LEU A 110 -8.49 -7.30 -13.01
N GLN A 111 -8.01 -7.21 -14.25
CA GLN A 111 -7.07 -6.16 -14.67
C GLN A 111 -7.80 -4.91 -15.15
N LYS A 112 -8.86 -5.07 -15.93
CA LYS A 112 -9.61 -4.00 -16.58
C LYS A 112 -11.11 -4.19 -16.43
N MET A 113 -11.87 -3.12 -16.59
CA MET A 113 -13.31 -3.25 -16.83
C MET A 113 -13.51 -3.71 -18.27
N GLN A 114 -14.51 -4.58 -18.48
CA GLN A 114 -14.91 -5.06 -19.81
C GLN A 114 -15.36 -3.93 -20.72
#